data_AF-A0A136J7G6-F1
#
_entry.id   AF-A0A136J7G6-F1
#
_cell.length_a   1.000
_cell.length_b   1.000
_cell.length_c   1.000
_cell.angle_alpha   90.00
_cell.angle_beta   90.00
_cell.angle_gamma   90.00
#
_symmetry.space_group_name_H-M   'P 1'
#
loop_
_entity.id
_entity.type
_entity.pdbx_description
1 polymer ?
#
loop_
_entity_poly.entity_id
_entity_poly.type
_entity_poly.pdbx_seq_one_letter_code
_entity_poly.pdbx_strand_id
1 'polypeptide(L)'
;MPSRGELPGRIGDVSVTAMQFLPPGKEHILVTACEADASIKVWDVRSIHTSRNKTAAPLSTTAPPSSHSHWRPFGISSLSLGSDASRLYAMCKDNTVYAYSTSHLILGHVPEMETRNGEAPRRRHGIVTQPGLGPLYGFRHPSFHATS
;
A
#
# COMPACT_ATOMS: atom_id res chain seq x y z
N MET A 1 25.91 -26.64 15.97
CA MET A 1 25.02 -26.06 17.00
C MET A 1 25.15 -24.54 16.93
N PRO A 2 24.21 -23.81 16.30
CA PRO A 2 24.24 -22.35 16.31
C PRO A 2 23.71 -21.82 17.65
N SER A 3 24.25 -20.70 18.10
CA SER A 3 24.04 -20.09 19.41
C SER A 3 22.64 -19.49 19.58
N ARG A 4 22.17 -19.65 20.81
CA ARG A 4 20.88 -19.29 21.39
C ARG A 4 20.67 -17.77 21.35
N GLY A 5 19.92 -17.24 20.37
CA GLY A 5 19.51 -15.84 20.37
C GLY A 5 18.94 -15.26 19.08
N GLU A 6 19.22 -15.85 17.92
CA GLU A 6 18.59 -15.39 16.67
C GLU A 6 17.21 -16.02 16.51
N LEU A 7 16.17 -15.19 16.64
CA LEU A 7 14.82 -15.52 16.20
C LEU A 7 14.88 -15.94 14.72
N PRO A 8 14.26 -17.07 14.34
CA PRO A 8 14.29 -17.53 12.96
C PRO A 8 13.60 -16.50 12.05
N GLY A 9 14.42 -15.74 11.33
CA GLY A 9 14.04 -14.86 10.23
C GLY A 9 13.47 -13.50 10.67
N ARG A 10 14.33 -12.49 10.81
CA ARG A 10 13.99 -11.12 10.41
C ARG A 10 13.56 -11.17 8.93
N ILE A 11 12.29 -11.39 8.66
CA ILE A 11 11.69 -10.99 7.39
C ILE A 11 11.72 -9.45 7.42
N GLY A 12 12.88 -8.91 7.03
CA GLY A 12 13.21 -7.54 6.67
C GLY A 12 12.64 -6.42 7.53
N ASP A 13 13.48 -5.72 8.29
CA ASP A 13 13.20 -4.33 8.68
C ASP A 13 13.16 -3.49 7.40
N VAL A 14 11.99 -3.43 6.76
CA VAL A 14 11.78 -2.63 5.55
C VAL A 14 11.35 -1.23 5.97
N SER A 15 12.13 -0.22 5.59
CA SER A 15 11.79 1.17 5.84
C SER A 15 10.58 1.60 5.01
N VAL A 16 9.62 2.22 5.69
CA VAL A 16 8.56 2.99 5.03
C VAL A 16 9.22 4.23 4.44
N THR A 17 9.10 4.40 3.13
CA THR A 17 9.71 5.51 2.40
C THR A 17 8.74 6.66 2.20
N ALA A 18 7.45 6.36 2.14
CA ALA A 18 6.41 7.34 1.93
C ALA A 18 5.09 6.92 2.57
N MET A 19 4.34 7.91 3.03
CA MET A 19 3.01 7.73 3.57
C MET A 19 2.13 8.93 3.23
N GLN A 20 0.85 8.70 3.00
CA GLN A 20 -0.11 9.74 2.62
C GLN A 20 -1.50 9.42 3.16
N PHE A 21 -2.14 10.40 3.81
CA PHE A 21 -3.55 10.33 4.15
C PHE A 21 -4.41 10.71 2.95
N LEU A 22 -5.59 10.10 2.85
CA LEU A 22 -6.57 10.39 1.83
C LEU A 22 -7.34 11.70 2.10
N PRO A 23 -7.97 12.31 1.07
CA PRO A 23 -8.66 13.59 1.15
C PRO A 23 -9.83 13.58 2.16
N PRO A 24 -10.41 14.78 2.45
CA PRO A 24 -11.58 14.91 3.31
C PRO A 24 -12.70 13.91 2.98
N GLY A 25 -13.30 13.32 4.02
CA GLY A 25 -14.28 12.23 3.90
C GLY A 25 -13.67 10.82 3.92
N LYS A 26 -12.37 10.67 3.65
CA LYS A 26 -11.62 9.40 3.78
C LYS A 26 -10.32 9.54 4.57
N GLU A 27 -10.21 10.57 5.42
CA GLU A 27 -9.03 10.88 6.24
C GLU A 27 -8.58 9.75 7.19
N HIS A 28 -9.47 8.82 7.51
CA HIS A 28 -9.17 7.63 8.30
C HIS A 28 -8.37 6.57 7.51
N ILE A 29 -8.22 6.75 6.19
CA ILE A 29 -7.45 5.88 5.33
C ILE A 29 -6.04 6.42 5.17
N LEU A 30 -5.08 5.58 5.52
CA LEU A 30 -3.66 5.85 5.37
C LEU A 30 -3.08 4.94 4.28
N VAL A 31 -2.33 5.52 3.35
CA VAL A 31 -1.59 4.78 2.34
C VAL A 31 -0.11 4.83 2.67
N THR A 32 0.57 3.70 2.56
CA THR A 32 2.02 3.58 2.82
C THR A 32 2.70 2.84 1.69
N ALA A 33 3.94 3.22 1.42
CA ALA A 33 4.83 2.53 0.48
C ALA A 33 6.20 2.28 1.12
N CYS A 34 6.96 1.35 0.55
CA CYS A 34 8.20 0.88 1.17
C CYS A 34 9.36 0.76 0.18
N GLU A 35 10.58 0.62 0.72
CA GLU A 35 11.77 0.49 -0.11
C GLU A 35 11.97 -0.93 -0.68
N ALA A 36 11.45 -1.96 -0.02
CA ALA A 36 11.73 -3.34 -0.43
C ALA A 36 11.02 -3.73 -1.72
N ASP A 37 9.83 -3.18 -1.97
CA ASP A 37 9.02 -3.49 -3.12
C ASP A 37 8.18 -2.29 -3.57
N ALA A 38 7.63 -2.37 -4.78
CA ALA A 38 6.69 -1.39 -5.29
C ALA A 38 5.24 -1.70 -4.87
N SER A 39 5.06 -2.27 -3.68
CA SER A 39 3.72 -2.47 -3.11
C SER A 39 3.22 -1.21 -2.41
N ILE A 40 1.93 -0.97 -2.58
CA ILE A 40 1.20 0.06 -1.87
C ILE A 40 0.26 -0.64 -0.90
N LYS A 41 0.33 -0.25 0.36
CA LYS A 41 -0.52 -0.78 1.44
C LYS A 41 -1.48 0.29 1.89
N VAL A 42 -2.74 -0.09 2.04
CA VAL A 42 -3.83 0.77 2.50
C VAL A 42 -4.25 0.33 3.89
N TRP A 43 -4.41 1.27 4.81
CA TRP A 43 -4.72 1.05 6.22
C TRP A 43 -5.93 1.89 6.63
N ASP A 44 -6.76 1.39 7.54
CA ASP A 44 -7.76 2.21 8.25
C ASP A 44 -7.26 2.40 9.68
N VAL A 45 -6.94 3.64 10.07
CA VAL A 45 -6.40 3.92 11.40
C VAL A 45 -7.37 3.56 12.53
N ARG A 46 -8.68 3.57 12.25
CA ARG A 46 -9.71 3.18 13.22
C ARG A 46 -9.68 1.68 13.51
N SER A 47 -9.26 0.88 12.52
CA SER A 47 -9.16 -0.58 12.66
C SER A 47 -7.92 -1.03 13.44
N ILE A 48 -6.95 -0.14 13.66
CA ILE A 48 -5.69 -0.46 14.37
C ILE A 48 -5.97 -0.61 15.87
N HIS A 49 -6.78 0.27 16.44
CA HIS A 49 -7.07 0.29 17.88
C HIS A 49 -7.96 -0.86 18.37
N THR A 50 -8.74 -1.47 17.49
CA THR A 50 -9.57 -2.64 17.84
C THR A 50 -8.76 -3.91 18.07
N SER A 51 -7.46 -3.87 17.76
CA SER A 51 -6.57 -5.03 17.71
C SER A 51 -5.59 -5.07 18.90
N ARG A 52 -6.08 -4.91 20.13
CA ARG A 52 -5.23 -4.82 21.34
C ARG A 52 -4.35 -6.05 21.62
N ASN A 53 -4.56 -7.15 20.89
CA ASN A 53 -3.81 -8.41 21.02
C ASN A 53 -3.36 -9.01 19.67
N LYS A 54 -3.46 -8.28 18.55
CA LYS A 54 -3.14 -8.84 17.22
C LYS A 54 -2.40 -7.85 16.34
N THR A 55 -1.52 -8.37 15.49
CA THR A 55 -0.76 -7.62 14.49
C THR A 55 -1.71 -6.85 13.57
N ALA A 56 -1.52 -5.53 13.44
CA ALA A 56 -2.30 -4.72 12.52
C ALA A 56 -2.09 -5.21 11.09
N ALA A 57 -3.19 -5.40 10.35
CA ALA A 57 -3.16 -5.84 8.96
C ALA A 57 -3.68 -4.72 8.04
N PRO A 58 -3.08 -4.53 6.86
CA PRO A 58 -3.57 -3.56 5.89
C PRO A 58 -4.94 -3.99 5.35
N LEU A 59 -5.78 -3.04 4.97
CA LEU A 59 -7.04 -3.29 4.28
C LEU A 59 -6.81 -3.95 2.93
N SER A 60 -5.84 -3.42 2.19
CA SER A 60 -5.45 -3.89 0.87
C SER A 60 -3.95 -3.72 0.67
N THR A 61 -3.36 -4.59 -0.14
CA THR A 61 -1.97 -4.48 -0.57
C THR A 61 -1.91 -4.78 -2.06
N THR A 62 -1.36 -3.84 -2.85
CA THR A 62 -1.18 -4.06 -4.27
C THR A 62 -0.04 -5.04 -4.52
N ALA A 63 -0.20 -5.90 -5.52
CA ALA A 63 0.94 -6.65 -6.02
C ALA A 63 1.98 -5.68 -6.63
N PRO A 64 3.28 -5.98 -6.52
CA PRO A 64 4.30 -5.28 -7.29
C PRO A 64 3.97 -5.32 -8.79
N PRO A 65 4.35 -4.29 -9.58
CA PRO A 65 4.18 -4.30 -11.03
C PRO A 65 4.80 -5.54 -11.66
N SER A 66 4.13 -6.13 -12.66
CA SER A 66 4.59 -7.35 -13.33
C SER A 66 5.96 -7.20 -14.01
N SER A 67 6.34 -5.97 -14.38
CA SER A 67 7.67 -5.62 -14.89
C SER A 67 8.81 -5.96 -13.92
N HIS A 68 8.52 -6.02 -12.61
CA HIS A 68 9.50 -6.37 -11.57
C HIS A 68 9.67 -7.87 -11.38
N SER A 69 8.83 -8.71 -12.00
CA SER A 69 8.88 -10.17 -11.85
C SER A 69 10.21 -10.79 -12.32
N HIS A 70 10.91 -10.10 -13.24
CA HIS A 70 12.18 -10.57 -13.82
C HIS A 70 13.44 -9.94 -13.22
N TRP A 71 13.31 -8.91 -12.37
CA TRP A 71 14.43 -8.13 -11.84
C TRP A 71 14.39 -8.05 -10.32
N ARG A 72 15.44 -7.51 -9.69
CA ARG A 72 15.43 -7.22 -8.26
C ARG A 72 14.23 -6.31 -7.94
N PRO A 73 13.47 -6.54 -6.86
CA PRO A 73 12.34 -5.68 -6.53
C PRO A 73 12.81 -4.24 -6.32
N PHE A 74 12.12 -3.30 -6.95
CA PHE A 74 12.38 -1.87 -6.81
C PHE A 74 11.40 -1.27 -5.81
N GLY A 75 11.93 -0.53 -4.85
CA GLY A 75 11.12 0.21 -3.89
C GLY A 75 10.43 1.43 -4.48
N ILE A 76 9.42 1.90 -3.76
CA ILE A 76 8.86 3.25 -3.94
C ILE A 76 9.69 4.23 -3.11
N SER A 77 9.95 5.41 -3.65
CA SER A 77 10.70 6.49 -3.01
C SER A 77 9.79 7.61 -2.49
N SER A 78 8.70 7.92 -3.20
CA SER A 78 7.75 8.95 -2.81
C SER A 78 6.34 8.64 -3.30
N LEU A 79 5.36 9.27 -2.64
CA LEU A 79 3.94 9.24 -3.00
C LEU A 79 3.43 10.67 -3.16
N SER A 80 2.56 10.89 -4.14
CA SER A 80 1.86 12.17 -4.33
C SER A 80 0.43 11.91 -4.76
N LEU A 81 -0.51 12.66 -4.20
CA LEU A 81 -1.92 12.53 -4.53
C LEU A 81 -2.32 13.62 -5.53
N GLY A 82 -3.13 13.27 -6.53
CA GLY A 82 -3.74 14.23 -7.44
C GLY A 82 -4.60 15.25 -6.69
N SER A 83 -4.83 16.41 -7.29
CA SER A 83 -5.64 17.50 -6.69
C SER A 83 -7.10 17.08 -6.42
N ASP A 84 -7.65 16.22 -7.26
CA ASP A 84 -8.98 15.62 -7.12
C ASP A 84 -8.97 14.35 -6.26
N ALA A 85 -7.79 13.92 -5.81
CA ALA A 85 -7.55 12.68 -5.10
C ALA A 85 -8.06 11.40 -5.77
N SER A 86 -8.38 11.44 -7.07
CA SER A 86 -8.81 10.26 -7.83
C SER A 86 -7.63 9.34 -8.15
N ARG A 87 -6.43 9.91 -8.19
CA ARG A 87 -5.18 9.21 -8.54
C ARG A 87 -4.10 9.42 -7.48
N LEU A 88 -3.38 8.35 -7.21
CA LEU A 88 -2.16 8.34 -6.41
C LEU A 88 -0.97 8.04 -7.34
N TYR A 89 0.06 8.85 -7.27
CA TYR A 89 1.29 8.69 -8.02
C TYR A 89 2.38 8.17 -7.10
N ALA A 90 3.03 7.07 -7.48
CA ALA A 90 4.13 6.45 -6.75
C ALA A 90 5.39 6.46 -7.61
N MET A 91 6.44 7.11 -7.10
CA MET A 91 7.73 7.17 -7.77
C MET A 91 8.58 5.96 -7.40
N CYS A 92 8.86 5.09 -8.36
CA CYS A 92 9.63 3.88 -8.14
C CYS A 92 11.09 4.03 -8.56
N LYS A 93 11.99 3.30 -7.86
CA LYS A 93 13.43 3.25 -8.15
C LYS A 93 13.77 2.61 -9.51
N ASP A 94 12.78 2.15 -10.27
CA ASP A 94 12.92 1.67 -11.65
C ASP A 94 12.81 2.79 -12.72
N ASN A 95 12.83 4.05 -12.26
CA ASN A 95 12.63 5.26 -13.07
C ASN A 95 11.23 5.40 -13.67
N THR A 96 10.23 4.77 -13.06
CA THR A 96 8.83 4.85 -13.48
C THR A 96 7.98 5.51 -12.39
N VAL A 97 7.15 6.48 -12.81
CA VAL A 97 6.09 7.02 -11.96
C VAL A 97 4.82 6.22 -12.24
N TYR A 98 4.43 5.39 -11.28
CA TYR A 98 3.22 4.59 -11.37
C TYR A 98 2.00 5.38 -10.92
N ALA A 99 0.93 5.35 -11.70
CA ALA A 99 -0.34 5.98 -11.34
C ALA A 99 -1.36 4.91 -10.93
N TYR A 100 -1.92 5.05 -9.75
CA TYR A 100 -2.94 4.17 -9.18
C TYR A 100 -4.27 4.92 -9.08
N SER A 101 -5.38 4.22 -9.27
CA SER A 101 -6.70 4.76 -8.91
C SER A 101 -6.88 4.64 -7.41
N THR A 102 -7.13 5.75 -6.73
CA THR A 102 -7.43 5.78 -5.30
C THR A 102 -8.65 4.91 -5.00
N SER A 103 -9.67 4.93 -5.87
CA SER A 103 -10.83 4.05 -5.73
C SER A 103 -10.42 2.59 -5.77
N HIS A 104 -9.56 2.17 -6.71
CA HIS A 104 -9.11 0.78 -6.83
C HIS A 104 -8.25 0.30 -5.66
N LEU A 105 -7.48 1.21 -5.05
CA LEU A 105 -6.68 0.93 -3.86
C LEU A 105 -7.55 0.67 -2.63
N ILE A 106 -8.62 1.45 -2.46
CA ILE A 106 -9.50 1.35 -1.28
C ILE A 106 -10.56 0.27 -1.46
N LEU A 107 -11.12 0.15 -2.67
CA LEU A 107 -12.23 -0.74 -3.00
C LEU A 107 -11.78 -2.11 -3.50
N GLY A 108 -10.46 -2.43 -3.46
CA GLY A 108 -9.87 -3.67 -4.00
C GLY A 108 -10.78 -4.89 -3.86
N HIS A 109 -11.61 -5.10 -4.88
CA HIS A 109 -12.81 -5.94 -4.92
C HIS A 109 -13.61 -6.10 -3.59
N VAL A 110 -14.37 -5.09 -3.17
CA VAL A 110 -15.15 -5.12 -1.91
C VAL A 110 -16.56 -4.51 -2.07
N PRO A 111 -17.59 -5.29 -2.46
CA PRO A 111 -19.00 -4.88 -2.43
C PRO A 111 -19.49 -4.48 -1.03
N GLU A 112 -18.82 -4.95 0.03
CA GLU A 112 -19.21 -4.63 1.42
C GLU A 112 -18.85 -3.21 1.91
N MET A 113 -18.33 -2.34 1.04
CA MET A 113 -18.24 -0.89 1.30
C MET A 113 -19.51 -0.12 0.93
N GLU A 114 -20.55 -0.78 0.39
CA GLU A 114 -21.88 -0.20 0.35
C GLU A 114 -22.39 0.00 1.77
N THR A 115 -22.52 1.26 2.17
CA THR A 115 -22.97 1.68 3.48
C THR A 115 -24.43 1.28 3.65
N ARG A 116 -24.68 0.06 4.12
CA ARG A 116 -26.01 -0.27 4.64
C ARG A 116 -26.14 0.40 6.01
N ASN A 117 -26.76 1.59 5.99
CA ASN A 117 -27.28 2.32 7.14
C ASN A 117 -26.29 3.15 7.96
N GLY A 118 -25.28 3.79 7.36
CA GLY A 118 -24.51 4.86 8.03
C GLY A 118 -23.64 4.43 9.21
N GLU A 119 -23.55 3.14 9.53
CA GLU A 119 -22.60 2.59 10.49
C GLU A 119 -21.28 2.22 9.81
N ALA A 120 -20.15 2.54 10.45
CA ALA A 120 -18.85 2.08 10.00
C ALA A 120 -18.84 0.54 9.93
N PRO A 121 -18.35 -0.08 8.84
CA PRO A 121 -18.38 -1.53 8.70
C PRO A 121 -17.57 -2.16 9.83
N ARG A 122 -18.27 -2.85 10.74
CA ARG A 122 -17.64 -3.64 11.80
C ARG A 122 -16.95 -4.81 11.12
N ARG A 123 -15.61 -4.74 11.01
CA ARG A 123 -14.79 -5.82 10.44
C ARG A 123 -15.10 -7.13 11.15
N ARG A 124 -15.68 -8.07 10.41
CA ARG A 124 -15.79 -9.47 10.87
C ARG A 124 -14.39 -10.07 10.91
N HIS A 125 -14.16 -10.83 11.97
CA HIS A 125 -12.93 -11.57 12.22
C HIS A 125 -12.51 -12.38 10.98
N GLY A 126 -11.24 -12.27 10.56
CA GLY A 126 -10.67 -13.12 9.50
C GLY A 126 -10.63 -12.55 8.09
N ILE A 127 -10.84 -11.23 7.89
CA ILE A 127 -10.66 -10.61 6.57
C ILE A 127 -9.19 -10.72 6.14
N VAL A 128 -8.96 -11.53 5.11
CA VAL A 128 -7.71 -11.65 4.36
C VAL A 128 -7.39 -10.29 3.71
N THR A 129 -6.13 -9.85 3.78
CA THR A 129 -5.67 -8.67 3.03
C THR A 129 -6.06 -8.82 1.57
N GLN A 130 -6.93 -7.95 1.08
CA GLN A 130 -7.42 -8.08 -0.29
C GLN A 130 -6.33 -7.62 -1.28
N PRO A 131 -6.10 -8.35 -2.38
CA PRO A 131 -5.17 -7.92 -3.40
C PRO A 131 -5.70 -6.61 -4.01
N GLY A 132 -4.95 -5.53 -3.78
CA GLY A 132 -5.24 -4.24 -4.41
C GLY A 132 -4.94 -4.34 -5.90
N LEU A 133 -5.71 -3.64 -6.72
CA LEU A 133 -5.40 -3.56 -8.14
C LEU A 133 -4.08 -2.81 -8.33
N GLY A 134 -3.26 -3.30 -9.25
CA GLY A 134 -1.99 -2.69 -9.62
C GLY A 134 -2.15 -1.30 -10.25
N PRO A 135 -1.03 -0.70 -10.69
CA PRO A 135 -1.06 0.61 -11.33
C PRO A 135 -1.88 0.58 -12.62
N LEU A 136 -2.59 1.68 -12.89
CA LEU A 136 -3.34 1.89 -14.14
C LEU A 136 -2.39 2.03 -15.33
N TYR A 137 -1.29 2.76 -15.13
CA TYR A 137 -0.25 3.00 -16.09
C TYR A 137 1.01 3.52 -15.38
N GLY A 138 2.13 3.52 -16.08
CA GLY A 138 3.40 4.07 -15.61
C GLY A 138 3.95 5.10 -16.59
N PHE A 139 4.46 6.21 -16.08
CA PHE A 139 5.20 7.20 -16.87
C PHE A 139 6.69 6.90 -16.77
N ARG A 140 7.34 6.74 -17.92
CA ARG A 140 8.78 6.51 -18.02
C ARG A 140 9.34 7.38 -19.12
N HIS A 141 10.49 7.99 -18.88
CA HIS A 141 11.16 8.84 -19.86
C HIS A 141 12.67 8.57 -19.85
N PRO A 142 13.36 8.48 -21.01
CA PRO A 142 14.79 8.12 -21.05
C PRO A 142 15.70 9.06 -20.27
N SER A 143 15.35 10.34 -20.20
CA SER A 143 16.11 11.34 -19.43
C SER A 143 15.75 11.40 -17.95
N PHE A 144 14.67 10.73 -17.53
CA PHE A 144 14.19 10.76 -16.16
C PHE A 144 14.82 9.62 -15.37
N HIS A 145 15.52 9.98 -14.29
CA HIS A 145 16.20 9.04 -13.41
C HIS A 145 15.72 9.25 -11.98
N ALA A 146 15.17 8.19 -11.39
CA ALA A 146 14.72 8.17 -10.01
C ALA A 146 15.92 7.94 -9.09
N THR A 147 16.63 9.00 -8.72
CA THR A 147 17.68 8.93 -7.70
C THR A 147 17.09 9.30 -6.34
N SER A 148 17.29 8.44 -5.33
CA SER A 148 16.94 8.72 -3.93
C SER A 148 17.97 9.62 -3.25
#